data_AF-A0A537DC78-F1
#
_entry.id   AF-A0A537DC78-F1
#
_cell.length_a   1.000
_cell.length_b   1.000
_cell.length_c   1.000
_cell.angle_alpha   90.00
_cell.angle_beta   90.00
_cell.angle_gamma   90.00
#
_symmetry.space_group_name_H-M   'P 1'
#
loop_
_entity.id
_entity.type
_entity.pdbx_description
1 polymer ?
#
loop_
_entity_poly.entity_id
_entity_poly.type
_entity_poly.pdbx_seq_one_letter_code
_entity_poly.pdbx_strand_id
1 'polypeptide(L)'
;MLGIHRKAGTTTLLSSVEELSTNPPSVVILTGHAVSQRELSELERTTRTICRVLPQGASLTFTGLCPPNFTSTTLREMIEKHSGHTVGRDVQLSYMPLFWGGETLQKFKEKPKLIAGTESSPPSIAQEIFLSIFPSISTSTKLSATEAAGLFGPIYRDVLRALEFELASLCETDDVDYSEALNLCRQSGTDNLGIPRNFVARDAIASNIVIGSMGARGSIGIVRAARRINEAGEQKVIALLKNALSLCGKRFRHTRIAILGFSGLESPREPKPTAPPIIRTLERRGAILSVYPGRDNRWFEAGVLGDGVRIENTPLRAASKTSCALVALDRSDFGEISPQKLASEMSRPGAICDLSRVLEASNVERAGLFYTSIGRGSSGT
;
A
#
# COMPACT_ATOMS: atom_id res chain seq x y z
N MET A 1 -11.00 -12.27 -8.94
CA MET A 1 -12.24 -12.51 -8.17
C MET A 1 -13.49 -12.01 -8.87
N LEU A 2 -13.58 -10.75 -9.31
CA LEU A 2 -14.78 -10.22 -9.99
C LEU A 2 -15.24 -11.10 -11.19
N GLY A 3 -14.30 -11.61 -11.99
CA GLY A 3 -14.58 -12.53 -13.10
C GLY A 3 -15.17 -13.88 -12.69
N ILE A 4 -14.93 -14.36 -11.46
CA ILE A 4 -15.52 -15.61 -10.94
C ILE A 4 -16.99 -15.36 -10.60
N HIS A 5 -17.29 -14.26 -9.91
CA HIS A 5 -18.67 -13.88 -9.58
C HIS A 5 -19.50 -13.50 -10.82
N ARG A 6 -18.88 -12.86 -11.83
CA ARG A 6 -19.52 -12.63 -13.12
C ARG A 6 -19.92 -13.93 -13.82
N LYS A 7 -19.07 -14.95 -13.79
CA LYS A 7 -19.38 -16.28 -14.36
C LYS A 7 -20.49 -17.01 -13.62
N ALA A 8 -20.65 -16.75 -12.32
CA ALA A 8 -21.73 -17.30 -11.51
C ALA A 8 -23.09 -16.59 -11.73
N GLY A 9 -23.16 -15.53 -12.53
CA GLY A 9 -24.40 -14.81 -12.84
C GLY A 9 -24.98 -13.98 -11.68
N THR A 10 -24.32 -13.96 -10.52
CA THR A 10 -24.77 -13.23 -9.32
C THR A 10 -24.23 -11.80 -9.24
N THR A 11 -23.47 -11.36 -10.24
CA THR A 11 -22.88 -10.01 -10.27
C THR A 11 -22.90 -9.45 -11.68
N THR A 12 -23.53 -8.28 -11.83
CA THR A 12 -23.54 -7.51 -13.06
C THR A 12 -22.59 -6.32 -12.91
N LEU A 13 -21.67 -6.16 -13.88
CA LEU A 13 -20.85 -4.97 -13.97
C LEU A 13 -21.56 -3.99 -14.92
N LEU A 14 -21.98 -2.86 -14.39
CA LEU A 14 -22.56 -1.79 -15.19
C LEU A 14 -21.44 -0.92 -15.78
N SER A 15 -21.67 -0.38 -16.98
CA SER A 15 -20.70 0.52 -17.61
C SER A 15 -20.81 1.96 -17.08
N SER A 16 -21.97 2.29 -16.50
CA SER A 16 -22.29 3.59 -15.94
C SER A 16 -23.26 3.46 -14.75
N VAL A 17 -23.30 4.48 -13.89
CA VAL A 17 -24.22 4.50 -12.72
C VAL A 17 -25.66 4.76 -13.19
N GLU A 18 -25.82 5.43 -14.33
CA GLU A 18 -27.10 5.78 -14.95
C GLU A 18 -27.97 4.54 -15.28
N GLU A 19 -27.33 3.39 -15.53
CA GLU A 19 -28.02 2.11 -15.76
C GLU A 19 -28.85 1.65 -14.55
N LEU A 20 -28.51 2.12 -13.33
CA LEU A 20 -29.27 1.84 -12.11
C LEU A 20 -30.68 2.44 -12.10
N SER A 21 -30.98 3.38 -13.00
CA SER A 21 -32.33 3.99 -13.09
C SER A 21 -33.43 2.96 -13.36
N THR A 22 -33.07 1.83 -13.99
CA THR A 22 -34.01 0.74 -14.30
C THR A 22 -34.29 -0.17 -13.09
N ASN A 23 -33.36 -0.25 -12.14
CA ASN A 23 -33.46 -1.08 -10.94
C ASN A 23 -32.79 -0.33 -9.78
N PRO A 24 -33.52 0.61 -9.14
CA PRO A 24 -32.96 1.48 -8.12
C PRO A 24 -32.48 0.66 -6.90
N PRO A 25 -31.25 0.87 -6.41
CA PRO A 25 -30.68 0.07 -5.35
C PRO A 25 -31.25 0.47 -3.98
N SER A 26 -31.67 -0.51 -3.18
CA SER A 26 -32.05 -0.31 -1.78
C SER A 26 -30.84 -0.25 -0.82
N VAL A 27 -29.69 -0.81 -1.23
CA VAL A 27 -28.44 -0.80 -0.48
C VAL A 27 -27.31 -0.34 -1.39
N VAL A 28 -26.62 0.72 -1.00
CA VAL A 28 -25.51 1.32 -1.71
C VAL A 28 -24.25 1.29 -0.85
N ILE A 29 -23.18 0.73 -1.39
CA ILE A 29 -21.84 0.79 -0.79
C ILE A 29 -20.99 1.76 -1.62
N LEU A 30 -20.79 2.97 -1.09
CA LEU A 30 -19.99 4.01 -1.73
C LEU A 30 -18.54 3.92 -1.24
N THR A 31 -17.64 3.53 -2.13
CA THR A 31 -16.20 3.41 -1.82
C THR A 31 -15.41 4.54 -2.48
N GLY A 32 -14.57 5.24 -1.72
CA GLY A 32 -13.66 6.27 -2.21
C GLY A 32 -12.90 6.95 -1.08
N HIS A 33 -11.76 7.58 -1.33
CA HIS A 33 -11.01 8.31 -0.30
C HIS A 33 -11.19 9.82 -0.48
N ALA A 34 -11.35 10.55 0.61
CA ALA A 34 -11.44 12.02 0.60
C ALA A 34 -10.07 12.66 0.91
N VAL A 35 -9.03 12.33 0.12
CA VAL A 35 -7.65 12.80 0.34
C VAL A 35 -7.36 14.11 -0.38
N SER A 36 -7.81 14.23 -1.62
CA SER A 36 -7.49 15.35 -2.51
C SER A 36 -8.75 15.99 -3.09
N GLN A 37 -8.62 17.23 -3.57
CA GLN A 37 -9.71 17.93 -4.25
C GLN A 37 -10.22 17.15 -5.47
N ARG A 38 -9.32 16.44 -6.17
CA ARG A 38 -9.67 15.59 -7.30
C ARG A 38 -10.58 14.43 -6.86
N GLU A 39 -10.18 13.67 -5.84
CA GLU A 39 -10.98 12.53 -5.38
C GLU A 39 -12.31 12.98 -4.74
N LEU A 40 -12.31 14.12 -4.02
CA LEU A 40 -13.55 14.73 -3.55
C LEU A 40 -14.51 15.06 -4.69
N SER A 41 -13.98 15.60 -5.81
CA SER A 41 -14.78 15.90 -6.99
C SER A 41 -15.30 14.62 -7.69
N GLU A 42 -14.51 13.56 -7.72
CA GLU A 42 -14.92 12.25 -8.25
C GLU A 42 -16.00 11.59 -7.37
N LEU A 43 -15.83 11.67 -6.05
CA LEU A 43 -16.81 11.21 -5.07
C LEU A 43 -18.12 12.01 -5.19
N GLU A 44 -18.06 13.33 -5.29
CA GLU A 44 -19.25 14.18 -5.47
C GLU A 44 -19.99 13.82 -6.76
N ARG A 45 -19.29 13.65 -7.89
CA ARG A 45 -19.91 13.23 -9.16
C ARG A 45 -20.63 11.89 -9.00
N THR A 46 -19.97 10.92 -8.37
CA THR A 46 -20.53 9.58 -8.14
C THR A 46 -21.77 9.66 -7.24
N THR A 47 -21.66 10.34 -6.10
CA THR A 47 -22.77 10.56 -5.16
C THR A 47 -23.95 11.24 -5.85
N ARG A 48 -23.70 12.29 -6.64
CA ARG A 48 -24.75 13.01 -7.39
C ARG A 48 -25.52 12.09 -8.32
N THR A 49 -24.85 11.23 -9.09
CA THR A 49 -25.53 10.31 -10.00
C THR A 49 -26.35 9.27 -9.24
N ILE A 50 -25.79 8.69 -8.17
CA ILE A 50 -26.52 7.71 -7.32
C ILE A 50 -27.75 8.37 -6.67
N CYS A 51 -27.63 9.62 -6.21
CA CYS A 51 -28.73 10.34 -5.56
C CYS A 51 -29.96 10.54 -6.42
N ARG A 52 -29.82 10.55 -7.76
CA ARG A 52 -30.96 10.67 -8.68
C ARG A 52 -31.83 9.43 -8.74
N VAL A 53 -31.29 8.27 -8.36
CA VAL A 53 -31.96 6.96 -8.45
C VAL A 53 -32.15 6.31 -7.08
N LEU A 54 -31.80 7.00 -6.00
CA LEU A 54 -31.92 6.52 -4.63
C LEU A 54 -33.41 6.51 -4.22
N PRO A 55 -34.01 5.34 -3.92
CA PRO A 55 -35.37 5.29 -3.44
C PRO A 55 -35.47 5.72 -1.97
N GLN A 56 -36.66 6.12 -1.53
CA GLN A 56 -36.93 6.33 -0.12
C GLN A 56 -36.78 5.00 0.64
N GLY A 57 -36.20 5.05 1.84
CA GLY A 57 -35.85 3.88 2.66
C GLY A 57 -34.51 3.23 2.32
N ALA A 58 -33.77 3.75 1.33
CA ALA A 58 -32.47 3.19 0.97
C ALA A 58 -31.42 3.37 2.07
N SER A 59 -30.43 2.46 2.07
CA SER A 59 -29.26 2.52 2.94
C SER A 59 -28.01 2.82 2.12
N LEU A 60 -27.26 3.87 2.51
CA LEU A 60 -25.97 4.22 1.91
C LEU A 60 -24.87 4.11 2.96
N THR A 61 -23.89 3.25 2.70
CA THR A 61 -22.68 3.11 3.53
C THR A 61 -21.47 3.68 2.79
N PHE A 62 -20.79 4.66 3.38
CA PHE A 62 -19.48 5.11 2.91
C PHE A 62 -18.36 4.25 3.52
N THR A 63 -17.41 3.78 2.71
CA THR A 63 -16.44 2.77 3.18
C THR A 63 -14.96 3.12 3.04
N GLY A 64 -14.62 4.28 2.49
CA GLY A 64 -13.22 4.68 2.38
C GLY A 64 -12.71 5.49 3.56
N LEU A 65 -11.60 6.20 3.35
CA LEU A 65 -10.99 7.04 4.39
C LEU A 65 -11.38 8.50 4.14
N CYS A 66 -11.75 9.19 5.20
CA CYS A 66 -12.13 10.60 5.17
C CYS A 66 -11.72 11.34 6.46
N PRO A 67 -11.68 12.68 6.45
CA PRO A 67 -11.51 13.47 7.67
C PRO A 67 -12.67 13.26 8.65
N PRO A 68 -12.45 13.48 9.96
CA PRO A 68 -13.55 13.50 10.93
C PRO A 68 -14.63 14.53 10.59
N ASN A 69 -15.89 14.15 10.81
CA ASN A 69 -17.14 14.83 10.46
C ASN A 69 -17.49 14.83 8.97
N PHE A 70 -16.71 14.21 8.09
CA PHE A 70 -16.98 14.22 6.65
C PHE A 70 -18.33 13.59 6.28
N THR A 71 -18.66 12.44 6.85
CA THR A 71 -19.89 11.69 6.55
C THR A 71 -21.11 12.44 7.04
N SER A 72 -21.06 12.97 8.26
CA SER A 72 -22.19 13.66 8.88
C SER A 72 -22.44 15.07 8.33
N THR A 73 -21.47 15.67 7.65
CA THR A 73 -21.57 17.02 7.06
C THR A 73 -21.54 16.95 5.54
N THR A 74 -20.37 16.88 4.93
CA THR A 74 -20.16 16.94 3.48
C THR A 74 -20.96 15.89 2.73
N LEU A 75 -20.90 14.62 3.13
CA LEU A 75 -21.62 13.56 2.43
C LEU A 75 -23.13 13.64 2.64
N ARG A 76 -23.57 13.95 3.87
CA ARG A 76 -24.98 14.22 4.18
C ARG A 76 -25.53 15.33 3.28
N GLU A 77 -24.87 16.48 3.23
CA GLU A 77 -25.29 17.63 2.42
C GLU A 77 -25.36 17.28 0.94
N MET A 78 -24.39 16.52 0.42
CA MET A 78 -24.41 16.04 -0.97
C MET A 78 -25.65 15.17 -1.24
N ILE A 79 -25.97 14.26 -0.33
CA ILE A 79 -27.13 13.36 -0.47
C ILE A 79 -28.42 14.15 -0.45
N GLU A 80 -28.62 14.99 0.56
CA GLU A 80 -29.87 15.76 0.72
C GLU A 80 -30.09 16.72 -0.45
N LYS A 81 -29.03 17.42 -0.88
CA LYS A 81 -29.08 18.35 -2.01
C LYS A 81 -29.43 17.68 -3.33
N HIS A 82 -28.89 16.49 -3.60
CA HIS A 82 -28.99 15.86 -4.93
C HIS A 82 -30.12 14.84 -5.07
N SER A 83 -30.63 14.30 -3.96
CA SER A 83 -31.76 13.37 -3.96
C SER A 83 -33.09 14.02 -3.56
N GLY A 84 -33.05 15.14 -2.83
CA GLY A 84 -34.23 15.71 -2.18
C GLY A 84 -34.69 14.94 -0.93
N HIS A 85 -34.02 13.84 -0.58
CA HIS A 85 -34.29 13.05 0.62
C HIS A 85 -33.71 13.70 1.86
N THR A 86 -34.30 13.45 3.03
CA THR A 86 -33.71 13.82 4.32
C THR A 86 -32.94 12.64 4.93
N VAL A 87 -31.65 12.82 5.22
CA VAL A 87 -30.81 11.75 5.77
C VAL A 87 -31.19 11.46 7.22
N GLY A 88 -31.41 10.17 7.53
CA GLY A 88 -31.92 9.68 8.81
C GLY A 88 -33.43 9.46 8.82
N ARG A 89 -34.16 10.00 7.85
CA ARG A 89 -35.61 9.75 7.64
C ARG A 89 -35.87 8.96 6.37
N ASP A 90 -35.41 9.51 5.24
CA ASP A 90 -35.69 8.98 3.90
C ASP A 90 -34.53 8.14 3.38
N VAL A 91 -33.30 8.39 3.83
CA VAL A 91 -32.10 7.58 3.51
C VAL A 91 -31.31 7.33 4.78
N GLN A 92 -30.96 6.08 5.06
CA GLN A 92 -30.07 5.72 6.16
C GLN A 92 -28.62 5.92 5.73
N LEU A 93 -27.86 6.68 6.50
CA LEU A 93 -26.43 6.92 6.25
C LEU A 93 -25.57 6.26 7.30
N SER A 94 -24.56 5.52 6.85
CA SER A 94 -23.57 4.87 7.70
C SER A 94 -22.16 4.97 7.14
N TYR A 95 -21.19 4.67 7.99
CA TYR A 95 -19.77 4.69 7.69
C TYR A 95 -19.07 3.45 8.23
N MET A 96 -18.23 2.82 7.41
CA MET A 96 -17.45 1.64 7.78
C MET A 96 -16.07 1.70 7.11
N PRO A 97 -14.97 2.02 7.82
CA PRO A 97 -13.66 2.14 7.20
C PRO A 97 -13.14 0.77 6.71
N LEU A 98 -13.36 0.45 5.43
CA LEU A 98 -12.87 -0.76 4.77
C LEU A 98 -11.52 -0.51 4.11
N PHE A 99 -10.55 -0.05 4.90
CA PHE A 99 -9.20 0.16 4.43
C PHE A 99 -8.39 -1.14 4.43
N TRP A 100 -8.09 -1.64 3.23
CA TRP A 100 -7.18 -2.77 3.04
C TRP A 100 -5.73 -2.28 3.02
N GLY A 101 -4.91 -2.80 3.95
CA GLY A 101 -3.50 -2.43 4.13
C GLY A 101 -2.52 -3.31 3.35
N GLY A 102 -2.99 -4.29 2.59
CA GLY A 102 -2.16 -5.24 1.84
C GLY A 102 -2.04 -6.62 2.51
N GLU A 103 -2.74 -6.85 3.62
CA GLU A 103 -2.85 -8.18 4.24
C GLU A 103 -3.57 -9.20 3.34
N THR A 104 -3.53 -10.49 3.68
CA THR A 104 -4.31 -11.50 2.93
C THR A 104 -5.81 -11.22 3.03
N LEU A 105 -6.59 -11.63 2.02
CA LEU A 105 -8.05 -11.46 2.05
C LEU A 105 -8.68 -12.13 3.28
N GLN A 106 -8.16 -13.29 3.70
CA GLN A 106 -8.60 -13.97 4.90
C GLN A 106 -8.35 -13.11 6.15
N LYS A 107 -7.12 -12.60 6.34
CA LYS A 107 -6.80 -11.70 7.46
C LYS A 107 -7.65 -10.43 7.41
N PHE A 108 -7.87 -9.87 6.22
CA PHE A 108 -8.74 -8.70 6.07
C PHE A 108 -10.17 -9.02 6.48
N LYS A 109 -10.71 -10.19 6.10
CA LYS A 109 -12.07 -10.62 6.45
C LYS A 109 -12.20 -10.86 7.96
N GLU A 110 -11.24 -11.54 8.58
CA GLU A 110 -11.29 -11.93 9.99
C GLU A 110 -11.02 -10.76 10.96
N LYS A 111 -10.29 -9.73 10.51
CA LYS A 111 -10.02 -8.55 11.32
C LYS A 111 -11.31 -7.84 11.75
N PRO A 112 -11.48 -7.49 13.04
CA PRO A 112 -12.63 -6.74 13.52
C PRO A 112 -12.89 -5.47 12.73
N LYS A 113 -14.16 -5.21 12.40
CA LYS A 113 -14.60 -4.02 11.69
C LYS A 113 -15.37 -3.07 12.61
N LEU A 114 -15.44 -1.81 12.21
CA LEU A 114 -16.22 -0.78 12.89
C LEU A 114 -17.29 -0.29 11.92
N ILE A 115 -18.51 -0.11 12.39
CA ILE A 115 -19.56 0.57 11.63
C ILE A 115 -20.22 1.63 12.52
N ALA A 116 -20.48 2.80 11.94
CA ALA A 116 -21.27 3.82 12.58
C ALA A 116 -22.42 4.30 11.72
N GLY A 117 -23.55 4.59 12.35
CA GLY A 117 -24.74 5.15 11.70
C GLY A 117 -25.22 6.41 12.40
N THR A 118 -26.15 7.12 11.80
CA THR A 118 -26.84 8.25 12.42
C THR A 118 -27.77 7.78 13.55
N GLU A 119 -27.85 8.55 14.64
CA GLU A 119 -28.29 8.18 16.03
C GLU A 119 -29.64 7.46 16.26
N SER A 120 -30.48 7.22 15.24
CA SER A 120 -31.88 6.86 15.47
C SER A 120 -32.44 5.66 14.70
N SER A 121 -31.60 4.82 14.08
CA SER A 121 -32.10 3.70 13.28
C SER A 121 -31.76 2.33 13.86
N PRO A 122 -32.67 1.31 13.77
CA PRO A 122 -32.32 -0.10 13.95
C PRO A 122 -31.13 -0.48 13.06
N PRO A 123 -30.47 -1.64 13.29
CA PRO A 123 -29.38 -2.07 12.44
C PRO A 123 -29.80 -1.97 10.97
N SER A 124 -29.15 -1.07 10.23
CA SER A 124 -29.49 -0.84 8.83
C SER A 124 -29.36 -2.15 8.08
N ILE A 125 -30.11 -2.36 6.98
CA ILE A 125 -29.95 -3.54 6.10
C ILE A 125 -28.46 -3.75 5.72
N ALA A 126 -27.69 -2.67 5.60
CA ALA A 126 -26.25 -2.74 5.38
C ALA A 126 -25.49 -3.46 6.52
N GLN A 127 -25.86 -3.27 7.78
CA GLN A 127 -25.26 -3.97 8.92
C GLN A 127 -25.48 -5.48 8.84
N GLU A 128 -26.68 -5.94 8.46
CA GLU A 128 -26.95 -7.37 8.25
C GLU A 128 -26.08 -7.96 7.13
N ILE A 129 -25.97 -7.24 6.01
CA ILE A 129 -25.08 -7.61 4.90
C ILE A 129 -23.62 -7.68 5.36
N PHE A 130 -23.15 -6.71 6.16
CA PHE A 130 -21.78 -6.75 6.64
C PHE A 130 -21.54 -7.87 7.65
N LEU A 131 -22.51 -8.18 8.51
CA LEU A 131 -22.41 -9.30 9.46
C LEU A 131 -22.36 -10.67 8.76
N SER A 132 -22.94 -10.81 7.57
CA SER A 132 -22.79 -12.04 6.79
C SER A 132 -21.40 -12.18 6.15
N ILE A 133 -20.65 -11.08 6.04
CA ILE A 133 -19.32 -11.03 5.41
C ILE A 133 -18.22 -11.06 6.47
N PHE A 134 -18.33 -10.26 7.51
CA PHE A 134 -17.30 -10.07 8.53
C PHE A 134 -17.74 -10.72 9.85
N PRO A 135 -16.93 -11.64 10.40
CA PRO A 135 -17.30 -12.37 11.62
C PRO A 135 -17.31 -11.49 12.88
N SER A 136 -16.72 -10.30 12.84
CA SER A 136 -16.63 -9.39 13.98
C SER A 136 -16.82 -7.94 13.55
N ILE A 137 -17.88 -7.30 14.04
CA ILE A 137 -18.19 -5.89 13.79
C ILE A 137 -18.59 -5.23 15.12
N SER A 138 -17.94 -4.12 15.46
CA SER A 138 -18.36 -3.23 16.55
C SER A 138 -19.15 -2.05 16.00
N THR A 139 -20.26 -1.71 16.66
CA THR A 139 -21.13 -0.60 16.27
C THR A 139 -20.83 0.66 17.10
N SER A 140 -21.03 1.83 16.50
CA SER A 140 -20.91 3.13 17.16
C SER A 140 -21.98 4.07 16.62
N THR A 141 -22.49 4.99 17.44
CA THR A 141 -23.37 6.08 16.97
C THR A 141 -22.59 7.33 16.57
N LYS A 142 -21.28 7.37 16.87
CA LYS A 142 -20.42 8.53 16.64
C LYS A 142 -19.65 8.38 15.35
N LEU A 143 -20.22 8.88 14.25
CA LEU A 143 -19.57 8.88 12.92
C LEU A 143 -18.16 9.48 12.98
N SER A 144 -17.98 10.65 13.60
CA SER A 144 -16.68 11.32 13.69
C SER A 144 -15.61 10.54 14.43
N ALA A 145 -15.99 9.81 15.49
CA ALA A 145 -15.08 8.93 16.22
C ALA A 145 -14.65 7.73 15.36
N THR A 146 -15.57 7.15 14.60
CA THR A 146 -15.28 6.03 13.69
C THR A 146 -14.43 6.46 12.50
N GLU A 147 -14.65 7.66 11.96
CA GLU A 147 -13.81 8.28 10.92
C GLU A 147 -12.38 8.47 11.41
N ALA A 148 -12.20 9.05 12.60
CA ALA A 148 -10.90 9.20 13.24
C ALA A 148 -10.21 7.84 13.47
N ALA A 149 -10.94 6.84 13.99
CA ALA A 149 -10.41 5.50 14.20
C ALA A 149 -9.93 4.83 12.90
N GLY A 150 -10.63 5.07 11.78
CA GLY A 150 -10.21 4.61 10.45
C GLY A 150 -8.86 5.18 9.99
N LEU A 151 -8.51 6.39 10.43
CA LEU A 151 -7.25 7.07 10.08
C LEU A 151 -6.08 6.68 11.01
N PHE A 152 -6.32 6.47 12.30
CA PHE A 152 -5.25 6.30 13.29
C PHE A 152 -4.36 5.08 13.04
N GLY A 153 -4.95 3.93 12.68
CA GLY A 153 -4.17 2.72 12.41
C GLY A 153 -3.16 2.89 11.26
N PRO A 154 -3.58 3.35 10.07
CA PRO A 154 -2.65 3.66 8.99
C PRO A 154 -1.64 4.76 9.33
N ILE A 155 -2.04 5.83 10.01
CA ILE A 155 -1.11 6.90 10.44
C ILE A 155 -0.02 6.34 11.37
N TYR A 156 -0.41 5.52 12.35
CA TYR A 156 0.53 4.85 13.25
C TYR A 156 1.58 4.06 12.48
N ARG A 157 1.17 3.25 11.49
CA ARG A 157 2.10 2.47 10.66
C ARG A 157 2.98 3.34 9.76
N ASP A 158 2.46 4.44 9.25
CA ASP A 158 3.23 5.38 8.43
C ASP A 158 4.33 6.07 9.25
N VAL A 159 4.01 6.53 10.46
CA VAL A 159 4.98 7.13 11.40
C VAL A 159 5.99 6.10 11.88
N LEU A 160 5.54 4.91 12.27
CA LEU A 160 6.43 3.84 12.73
C LEU A 160 7.45 3.45 11.66
N ARG A 161 7.03 3.35 10.39
CA ARG A 161 7.92 3.08 9.27
C ARG A 161 8.99 4.17 9.09
N ALA A 162 8.61 5.44 9.23
CA ALA A 162 9.57 6.53 9.15
C ALA A 162 10.61 6.45 10.29
N LEU A 163 10.16 6.14 11.50
CA LEU A 163 11.03 5.92 12.64
C LEU A 163 12.00 4.75 12.39
N GLU A 164 11.51 3.61 11.89
CA GLU A 164 12.35 2.47 11.51
C GLU A 164 13.43 2.88 10.50
N PHE A 165 13.08 3.68 9.49
CA PHE A 165 14.04 4.19 8.50
C PHE A 165 15.11 5.10 9.09
N GLU A 166 14.76 5.93 10.07
CA GLU A 166 15.73 6.81 10.74
C GLU A 166 16.64 6.02 11.68
N LEU A 167 16.10 5.09 12.46
CA LEU A 167 16.88 4.22 13.32
C LEU A 167 17.84 3.35 12.51
N ALA A 168 17.39 2.80 11.37
CA ALA A 168 18.27 2.07 10.46
C ALA A 168 19.40 2.96 9.91
N SER A 169 19.10 4.21 9.54
CA SER A 169 20.10 5.17 9.05
C SER A 169 21.10 5.60 10.14
N LEU A 170 20.65 5.68 11.40
CA LEU A 170 21.51 5.93 12.54
C LEU A 170 22.49 4.77 12.73
N CYS A 171 21.98 3.53 12.73
CA CYS A 171 22.80 2.32 12.80
C CYS A 171 23.84 2.25 11.67
N GLU A 172 23.48 2.64 10.43
CA GLU A 172 24.45 2.74 9.32
C GLU A 172 25.60 3.71 9.61
N THR A 173 25.30 4.84 10.27
CA THR A 173 26.30 5.88 10.59
C THR A 173 27.24 5.43 11.70
N ASP A 174 26.70 4.71 12.68
CA ASP A 174 27.43 4.25 13.87
C ASP A 174 28.05 2.85 13.69
N ASP A 175 28.01 2.29 12.48
CA ASP A 175 28.54 0.96 12.14
C ASP A 175 27.89 -0.20 12.93
N VAL A 176 26.60 -0.07 13.23
CA VAL A 176 25.79 -1.06 13.94
C VAL A 176 24.86 -1.79 12.96
N ASP A 177 24.67 -3.11 13.10
CA ASP A 177 23.60 -3.81 12.37
C ASP A 177 22.25 -3.54 13.05
N TYR A 178 21.38 -2.80 12.36
CA TYR A 178 20.01 -2.52 12.82
C TYR A 178 19.23 -3.79 13.16
N SER A 179 19.48 -4.90 12.46
CA SER A 179 18.78 -6.17 12.70
C SER A 179 19.18 -6.80 14.04
N GLU A 180 20.45 -6.68 14.41
CA GLU A 180 20.94 -7.12 15.71
C GLU A 180 20.34 -6.26 16.83
N ALA A 181 20.41 -4.92 16.69
CA ALA A 181 19.80 -3.98 17.62
C ALA A 181 18.29 -4.23 17.78
N LEU A 182 17.59 -4.49 16.68
CA LEU A 182 16.16 -4.80 16.68
C LEU A 182 15.84 -6.11 17.41
N ASN A 183 16.67 -7.14 17.23
CA ASN A 183 16.50 -8.41 17.93
C ASN A 183 16.70 -8.26 19.45
N LEU A 184 17.72 -7.51 19.88
CA LEU A 184 17.93 -7.18 21.29
C LEU A 184 16.76 -6.36 21.86
N CYS A 185 16.26 -5.38 21.09
CA CYS A 185 15.11 -4.57 21.47
C CYS A 185 13.84 -5.42 21.70
N ARG A 186 13.58 -6.41 20.84
CA ARG A 186 12.49 -7.38 21.03
C ARG A 186 12.68 -8.25 22.26
N GLN A 187 13.90 -8.74 22.50
CA GLN A 187 14.20 -9.51 23.72
C GLN A 187 13.98 -8.68 25.00
N SER A 188 14.11 -7.36 24.93
CA SER A 188 13.81 -6.44 26.04
C SER A 188 12.33 -6.04 26.16
N GLY A 189 11.45 -6.58 25.31
CA GLY A 189 9.99 -6.40 25.40
C GLY A 189 9.38 -5.36 24.43
N THR A 190 10.14 -4.85 23.46
CA THR A 190 9.61 -3.93 22.43
C THR A 190 9.36 -4.66 21.11
N ASP A 191 8.12 -5.11 20.90
CA ASP A 191 7.78 -5.99 19.76
C ASP A 191 7.32 -5.27 18.50
N ASN A 192 6.93 -3.99 18.61
CA ASN A 192 6.30 -3.27 17.50
C ASN A 192 7.28 -2.74 16.47
N LEU A 193 8.58 -2.66 16.78
CA LEU A 193 9.59 -2.23 15.81
C LEU A 193 9.84 -3.33 14.77
N GLY A 194 9.86 -2.90 13.52
CA GLY A 194 10.07 -3.71 12.34
C GLY A 194 11.37 -3.42 11.62
N ILE A 195 11.60 -4.21 10.59
CA ILE A 195 12.58 -3.91 9.55
C ILE A 195 11.90 -2.91 8.61
N PRO A 196 12.57 -1.79 8.24
CA PRO A 196 12.02 -0.83 7.30
C PRO A 196 11.73 -1.54 5.98
N ARG A 197 10.45 -1.85 5.74
CA ARG A 197 9.99 -2.34 4.45
C ARG A 197 9.68 -1.13 3.58
N ASN A 198 10.20 -1.11 2.37
CA ASN A 198 9.89 -0.04 1.42
C ASN A 198 8.38 0.02 1.10
N PHE A 199 7.96 1.23 0.70
CA PHE A 199 6.67 1.74 0.21
C PHE A 199 5.45 0.80 0.26
N VAL A 200 4.85 0.62 1.45
CA VAL A 200 3.39 0.47 1.52
C VAL A 200 2.78 1.86 1.44
N ALA A 201 2.65 2.37 0.21
CA ALA A 201 2.17 3.73 -0.04
C ALA A 201 0.69 3.95 0.32
N ARG A 202 -0.05 2.89 0.71
CA ARG A 202 -1.47 3.00 1.10
C ARG A 202 -1.65 3.69 2.44
N ASP A 203 -0.76 3.46 3.42
CA ASP A 203 -0.88 4.08 4.74
C ASP A 203 -0.78 5.62 4.66
N ALA A 204 -0.05 6.12 3.65
CA ALA A 204 0.07 7.53 3.33
C ALA A 204 -1.27 8.23 3.06
N ILE A 205 -2.29 7.51 2.59
CA ILE A 205 -3.64 8.04 2.32
C ILE A 205 -4.19 8.70 3.58
N ALA A 206 -4.11 8.02 4.72
CA ALA A 206 -4.62 8.55 5.99
C ALA A 206 -3.80 9.76 6.47
N SER A 207 -2.47 9.68 6.38
CA SER A 207 -1.56 10.78 6.73
C SER A 207 -1.85 12.03 5.89
N ASN A 208 -2.06 11.86 4.58
CA ASN A 208 -2.35 12.95 3.65
C ASN A 208 -3.74 13.57 3.90
N ILE A 209 -4.75 12.75 4.26
CA ILE A 209 -6.07 13.26 4.70
C ILE A 209 -5.90 14.20 5.88
N VAL A 210 -5.16 13.80 6.91
CA VAL A 210 -4.98 14.63 8.11
C VAL A 210 -4.14 15.87 7.80
N ILE A 211 -3.07 15.75 7.02
CA ILE A 211 -2.25 16.89 6.61
C ILE A 211 -3.05 17.91 5.80
N GLY A 212 -3.91 17.45 4.88
CA GLY A 212 -4.72 18.30 4.01
C GLY A 212 -5.94 18.93 4.71
N SER A 213 -6.59 18.20 5.62
CA SER A 213 -7.81 18.66 6.29
C SER A 213 -7.58 19.63 7.46
N MET A 214 -6.38 19.63 8.07
CA MET A 214 -6.13 20.43 9.27
C MET A 214 -5.89 21.93 9.02
N GLY A 215 -5.65 22.37 7.79
CA GLY A 215 -5.41 23.78 7.47
C GLY A 215 -4.41 24.45 8.44
N ALA A 216 -4.74 25.67 8.92
CA ALA A 216 -3.99 26.39 9.95
C ALA A 216 -4.38 26.04 11.40
N ARG A 217 -5.32 25.11 11.62
CA ARG A 217 -5.92 24.81 12.94
C ARG A 217 -5.09 23.85 13.81
N GLY A 218 -3.94 23.40 13.30
CA GLY A 218 -2.96 22.62 14.05
C GLY A 218 -2.06 21.83 13.12
N SER A 219 -0.74 21.86 13.35
CA SER A 219 0.20 21.02 12.61
C SER A 219 0.42 19.71 13.34
N ILE A 220 0.10 18.58 12.71
CA ILE A 220 0.55 17.27 13.19
C ILE A 220 2.02 17.03 12.78
N GLY A 221 2.94 17.66 13.51
CA GLY A 221 4.36 17.74 13.15
C GLY A 221 5.01 16.39 12.85
N ILE A 222 4.74 15.39 13.71
CA ILE A 222 5.30 14.04 13.57
C ILE A 222 4.85 13.34 12.28
N VAL A 223 3.59 13.48 11.88
CA VAL A 223 3.08 12.85 10.65
C VAL A 223 3.68 13.54 9.42
N ARG A 224 3.85 14.86 9.43
CA ARG A 224 4.54 15.57 8.33
C ARG A 224 6.01 15.16 8.22
N ALA A 225 6.70 15.02 9.35
CA ALA A 225 8.07 14.53 9.37
C ALA A 225 8.15 13.10 8.79
N ALA A 226 7.26 12.22 9.24
CA ALA A 226 7.17 10.86 8.73
C ALA A 226 6.92 10.80 7.22
N ARG A 227 6.04 11.65 6.68
CA ARG A 227 5.80 11.75 5.24
C ARG A 227 7.07 12.11 4.47
N ARG A 228 7.81 13.12 4.92
CA ARG A 228 9.07 13.55 4.29
C ARG A 228 10.11 12.42 4.29
N ILE A 229 10.26 11.73 5.42
CA ILE A 229 11.20 10.61 5.56
C ILE A 229 10.80 9.46 4.61
N ASN A 230 9.52 9.07 4.62
CA ASN A 230 9.02 7.97 3.78
C ASN A 230 9.09 8.31 2.29
N GLU A 231 8.84 9.55 1.89
CA GLU A 231 8.98 10.02 0.50
C GLU A 231 10.43 10.05 0.02
N ALA A 232 11.39 10.27 0.93
CA ALA A 232 12.81 10.19 0.63
C ALA A 232 13.33 8.75 0.47
N GLY A 233 12.52 7.73 0.82
CA GLY A 233 12.94 6.33 0.78
C GLY A 233 13.45 5.88 -0.60
N GLU A 234 12.86 6.34 -1.70
CA GLU A 234 13.27 5.89 -3.05
C GLU A 234 14.72 6.29 -3.30
N GLN A 235 15.11 7.50 -2.86
CA GLN A 235 16.49 7.97 -2.97
C GLN A 235 17.43 7.15 -2.08
N LYS A 236 16.99 6.70 -0.90
CA LYS A 236 17.78 5.78 -0.05
C LYS A 236 18.07 4.46 -0.77
N VAL A 237 17.06 3.86 -1.42
CA VAL A 237 17.25 2.62 -2.21
C VAL A 237 18.21 2.84 -3.37
N ILE A 238 18.11 3.97 -4.06
CA ILE A 238 19.01 4.29 -5.17
C ILE A 238 20.45 4.51 -4.67
N ALA A 239 20.63 5.14 -3.51
CA ALA A 239 21.94 5.30 -2.87
C ALA A 239 22.54 3.93 -2.50
N LEU A 240 21.73 3.02 -1.93
CA LEU A 240 22.12 1.64 -1.62
C LEU A 240 22.62 0.90 -2.87
N LEU A 241 21.86 0.96 -3.98
CA LEU A 241 22.26 0.37 -5.26
C LEU A 241 23.56 0.96 -5.79
N LYS A 242 23.74 2.29 -5.69
CA LYS A 242 24.96 2.97 -6.12
C LYS A 242 26.18 2.48 -5.33
N ASN A 243 26.04 2.36 -4.00
CA ASN A 243 27.10 1.87 -3.13
C ASN A 243 27.45 0.41 -3.44
N ALA A 244 26.45 -0.45 -3.59
CA ALA A 244 26.63 -1.86 -3.98
C ALA A 244 27.37 -2.01 -5.32
N LEU A 245 27.00 -1.21 -6.32
CA LEU A 245 27.70 -1.20 -7.61
C LEU A 245 29.15 -0.70 -7.49
N SER A 246 29.40 0.28 -6.62
CA SER A 246 30.74 0.79 -6.35
C SER A 246 31.65 -0.30 -5.76
N LEU A 247 31.13 -1.13 -4.84
CA LEU A 247 31.86 -2.30 -4.31
C LEU A 247 32.23 -3.30 -5.42
N CYS A 248 31.39 -3.42 -6.44
CA CYS A 248 31.68 -4.21 -7.65
C CYS A 248 32.61 -3.50 -8.66
N GLY A 249 33.10 -2.29 -8.39
CA GLY A 249 33.84 -1.49 -9.36
C GLY A 249 33.01 -1.14 -10.61
N LYS A 250 31.68 -1.09 -10.48
CA LYS A 250 30.75 -0.80 -11.58
C LYS A 250 30.14 0.59 -11.41
N ARG A 251 29.91 1.26 -12.55
CA ARG A 251 29.13 2.50 -12.61
C ARG A 251 27.65 2.17 -12.74
N PHE A 252 26.79 3.13 -12.45
CA PHE A 252 25.34 2.97 -12.60
C PHE A 252 24.91 2.79 -14.07
N ARG A 253 25.47 3.63 -14.95
CA ARG A 253 25.14 3.69 -16.38
C ARG A 253 25.66 2.45 -17.12
N HIS A 254 24.83 1.90 -18.00
CA HIS A 254 25.06 0.69 -18.80
C HIS A 254 25.30 -0.60 -17.99
N THR A 255 25.03 -0.58 -16.70
CA THR A 255 25.11 -1.78 -15.85
C THR A 255 23.77 -2.48 -15.80
N ARG A 256 23.80 -3.82 -15.87
CA ARG A 256 22.62 -4.66 -15.72
C ARG A 256 22.27 -4.84 -14.26
N ILE A 257 21.05 -4.44 -13.89
CA ILE A 257 20.49 -4.56 -12.54
C ILE A 257 19.25 -5.43 -12.61
N ALA A 258 19.19 -6.44 -11.75
CA ALA A 258 17.99 -7.24 -11.55
C ALA A 258 17.08 -6.59 -10.50
N ILE A 259 15.77 -6.60 -10.72
CA ILE A 259 14.76 -6.30 -9.70
C ILE A 259 13.93 -7.56 -9.47
N LEU A 260 14.01 -8.11 -8.26
CA LEU A 260 13.35 -9.35 -7.87
C LEU A 260 12.20 -9.02 -6.92
N GLY A 261 10.99 -8.94 -7.48
CA GLY A 261 9.76 -8.57 -6.81
C GLY A 261 9.53 -7.06 -6.76
N PHE A 262 8.27 -6.68 -6.55
CA PHE A 262 7.84 -5.29 -6.34
C PHE A 262 7.28 -5.05 -4.93
N SER A 263 7.45 -6.01 -4.01
CA SER A 263 6.92 -5.86 -2.65
C SER A 263 7.50 -4.62 -2.00
N GLY A 264 6.63 -3.66 -1.70
CA GLY A 264 7.05 -2.38 -1.15
C GLY A 264 7.72 -1.42 -2.13
N LEU A 265 7.70 -1.68 -3.45
CA LEU A 265 8.14 -0.73 -4.49
C LEU A 265 6.95 -0.11 -5.24
N GLU A 266 5.76 -0.69 -5.07
CA GLU A 266 4.51 -0.29 -5.73
C GLU A 266 3.98 1.07 -5.23
N SER A 267 3.39 1.82 -6.16
CA SER A 267 2.52 2.96 -5.82
C SER A 267 1.24 2.50 -5.11
N PRO A 268 0.53 3.37 -4.37
CA PRO A 268 -0.75 3.01 -3.76
C PRO A 268 -1.69 2.55 -4.88
N ARG A 269 -2.06 1.26 -4.85
CA ARG A 269 -2.67 0.55 -5.98
C ARG A 269 -3.73 1.35 -6.72
N GLU A 270 -3.40 1.71 -7.95
CA GLU A 270 -4.39 1.99 -8.98
C GLU A 270 -5.11 0.69 -9.38
N PRO A 271 -6.31 0.75 -9.96
CA PRO A 271 -7.03 -0.44 -10.45
C PRO A 271 -6.24 -1.24 -11.49
N LYS A 272 -5.30 -0.57 -12.19
CA LYS A 272 -4.37 -1.17 -13.15
C LYS A 272 -2.97 -1.26 -12.54
N PRO A 273 -2.23 -2.35 -12.80
CA PRO A 273 -0.82 -2.42 -12.44
C PRO A 273 -0.04 -1.27 -13.07
N THR A 274 0.69 -0.50 -12.26
CA THR A 274 1.60 0.55 -12.72
C THR A 274 3.02 0.19 -12.29
N ALA A 275 3.99 0.35 -13.19
CA ALA A 275 5.38 0.09 -12.87
C ALA A 275 5.81 0.89 -11.62
N PRO A 276 6.51 0.26 -10.67
CA PRO A 276 7.16 0.96 -9.56
C PRO A 276 7.92 2.20 -10.04
N PRO A 277 7.75 3.38 -9.39
CA PRO A 277 8.43 4.61 -9.81
C PRO A 277 9.95 4.47 -9.95
N ILE A 278 10.56 3.66 -9.09
CA ILE A 278 11.99 3.36 -9.09
C ILE A 278 12.48 2.82 -10.44
N ILE A 279 11.68 2.04 -11.18
CA ILE A 279 12.06 1.48 -12.49
C ILE A 279 12.38 2.61 -13.47
N ARG A 280 11.47 3.58 -13.60
CA ARG A 280 11.68 4.74 -14.46
C ARG A 280 12.86 5.60 -14.01
N THR A 281 13.09 5.69 -12.70
CA THR A 281 14.26 6.42 -12.17
C THR A 281 15.57 5.71 -12.51
N LEU A 282 15.63 4.39 -12.43
CA LEU A 282 16.79 3.59 -12.80
C LEU A 282 17.07 3.63 -14.32
N GLU A 283 16.04 3.52 -15.15
CA GLU A 283 16.15 3.65 -16.62
C GLU A 283 16.68 5.02 -17.03
N ARG A 284 16.14 6.11 -16.45
CA ARG A 284 16.63 7.49 -16.71
C ARG A 284 18.10 7.68 -16.32
N ARG A 285 18.59 6.93 -15.34
CA ARG A 285 20.01 6.92 -14.94
C ARG A 285 20.88 5.99 -15.82
N GLY A 286 20.28 5.36 -16.84
CA GLY A 286 20.93 4.53 -17.83
C GLY A 286 21.23 3.11 -17.37
N ALA A 287 20.57 2.60 -16.33
CA ALA A 287 20.66 1.20 -15.96
C ALA A 287 19.90 0.33 -16.98
N ILE A 288 20.40 -0.89 -17.21
CA ILE A 288 19.71 -1.89 -18.04
C ILE A 288 18.97 -2.83 -17.07
N LEU A 289 17.65 -2.88 -17.15
CA LEU A 289 16.84 -3.58 -16.15
C LEU A 289 16.38 -4.95 -16.64
N SER A 290 16.51 -5.92 -15.74
CA SER A 290 15.94 -7.25 -15.85
C SER A 290 15.05 -7.48 -14.63
N VAL A 291 13.78 -7.80 -14.84
CA VAL A 291 12.78 -7.68 -13.77
C VAL A 291 11.97 -8.96 -13.67
N TYR A 292 11.87 -9.48 -12.45
CA TYR A 292 10.88 -10.47 -12.07
C TYR A 292 9.88 -9.77 -11.16
N PRO A 293 8.65 -9.48 -11.61
CA PRO A 293 7.68 -8.72 -10.81
C PRO A 293 7.05 -9.53 -9.67
N GLY A 294 7.20 -10.86 -9.68
CA GLY A 294 6.56 -11.81 -8.77
C GLY A 294 5.57 -12.71 -9.50
N ARG A 295 4.84 -13.55 -8.74
CA ARG A 295 3.89 -14.54 -9.30
C ARG A 295 2.58 -13.95 -9.83
N ASP A 296 2.35 -12.66 -9.64
CA ASP A 296 1.13 -12.01 -10.12
C ASP A 296 1.24 -11.76 -11.63
N ASN A 297 0.52 -12.58 -12.41
CA ASN A 297 0.58 -12.54 -13.88
C ASN A 297 0.19 -11.19 -14.50
N ARG A 298 -0.48 -10.30 -13.73
CA ARG A 298 -0.90 -8.97 -14.21
C ARG A 298 0.29 -8.07 -14.58
N TRP A 299 1.49 -8.38 -14.07
CA TRP A 299 2.70 -7.61 -14.36
C TRP A 299 3.36 -7.97 -15.70
N PHE A 300 2.94 -9.07 -16.33
CA PHE A 300 3.48 -9.55 -17.61
C PHE A 300 2.69 -9.01 -18.82
N GLU A 301 1.72 -8.13 -18.59
CA GLU A 301 0.98 -7.46 -19.65
C GLU A 301 1.89 -6.41 -20.34
N ALA A 302 2.09 -6.58 -21.66
CA ALA A 302 2.93 -5.71 -22.46
C ALA A 302 2.45 -4.24 -22.37
N GLY A 303 3.31 -3.35 -21.86
CA GLY A 303 3.05 -1.91 -21.75
C GLY A 303 3.07 -1.33 -20.33
N VAL A 304 3.09 -2.16 -19.27
CA VAL A 304 3.19 -1.66 -17.88
C VAL A 304 4.62 -1.22 -17.55
N LEU A 305 5.60 -2.03 -17.98
CA LEU A 305 7.04 -1.82 -17.80
C LEU A 305 7.56 -1.49 -19.21
N GLY A 306 8.08 -0.27 -19.43
CA GLY A 306 8.35 0.25 -20.78
C GLY A 306 9.28 -0.62 -21.63
N ASP A 307 9.40 -0.30 -22.92
CA ASP A 307 10.11 -1.11 -23.93
C ASP A 307 11.60 -1.42 -23.60
N GLY A 308 12.21 -0.67 -22.67
CA GLY A 308 13.58 -0.85 -22.21
C GLY A 308 13.77 -1.89 -21.09
N VAL A 309 12.69 -2.46 -20.54
CA VAL A 309 12.73 -3.38 -19.40
C VAL A 309 12.55 -4.82 -19.86
N ARG A 310 13.53 -5.69 -19.54
CA ARG A 310 13.39 -7.12 -19.78
C ARG A 310 12.61 -7.77 -18.65
N ILE A 311 11.41 -8.27 -18.94
CA ILE A 311 10.58 -9.00 -17.97
C ILE A 311 10.90 -10.49 -18.03
N GLU A 312 11.09 -11.11 -16.87
CA GLU A 312 11.44 -12.53 -16.74
C GLU A 312 10.45 -13.27 -15.85
N ASN A 313 10.23 -14.56 -16.15
CA ASN A 313 9.24 -15.39 -15.46
C ASN A 313 9.76 -16.02 -14.16
N THR A 314 11.07 -15.92 -13.89
CA THR A 314 11.68 -16.43 -12.66
C THR A 314 12.72 -15.45 -12.12
N PRO A 315 12.94 -15.40 -10.80
CA PRO A 315 13.92 -14.48 -10.22
C PRO A 315 15.35 -14.80 -10.65
N LEU A 316 15.68 -16.08 -10.89
CA LEU A 316 17.01 -16.48 -11.35
C LEU A 316 17.30 -16.02 -12.78
N ARG A 317 16.31 -16.10 -13.68
CA ARG A 317 16.45 -15.54 -15.04
C ARG A 317 16.60 -14.02 -15.01
N ALA A 318 15.85 -13.35 -14.14
CA ALA A 318 16.01 -11.91 -13.93
C ALA A 318 17.42 -11.55 -13.43
N ALA A 319 17.98 -12.34 -12.51
CA ALA A 319 19.33 -12.17 -11.97
C ALA A 319 20.45 -12.53 -12.96
N SER A 320 20.16 -13.30 -14.00
CA SER A 320 21.17 -13.83 -14.91
C SER A 320 22.01 -12.74 -15.58
N LYS A 321 23.33 -12.84 -15.41
CA LYS A 321 24.36 -11.93 -15.92
C LYS A 321 24.17 -10.46 -15.48
N THR A 322 23.51 -10.23 -14.35
CA THR A 322 23.41 -8.90 -13.73
C THR A 322 24.57 -8.65 -12.76
N SER A 323 24.95 -7.38 -12.56
CA SER A 323 26.01 -7.00 -11.62
C SER A 323 25.46 -6.64 -10.23
N CYS A 324 24.15 -6.39 -10.14
CA CYS A 324 23.47 -6.15 -8.87
C CYS A 324 22.05 -6.68 -8.94
N ALA A 325 21.55 -7.27 -7.85
CA ALA A 325 20.15 -7.65 -7.71
C ALA A 325 19.51 -6.90 -6.54
N LEU A 326 18.42 -6.19 -6.81
CA LEU A 326 17.54 -5.59 -5.81
C LEU A 326 16.46 -6.62 -5.43
N VAL A 327 16.46 -7.07 -4.18
CA VAL A 327 15.49 -8.05 -3.68
C VAL A 327 14.38 -7.32 -2.92
N ALA A 328 13.16 -7.44 -3.45
CA ALA A 328 11.92 -6.88 -2.91
C ALA A 328 10.78 -7.93 -3.05
N LEU A 329 11.03 -9.14 -2.56
CA LEU A 329 10.09 -10.27 -2.60
C LEU A 329 9.19 -10.31 -1.36
N ASP A 330 7.98 -10.88 -1.51
CA ASP A 330 7.14 -11.26 -0.37
C ASP A 330 7.72 -12.51 0.34
N ARG A 331 7.38 -12.71 1.62
CA ARG A 331 7.77 -13.89 2.38
C ARG A 331 7.32 -15.19 1.74
N SER A 332 6.20 -15.19 1.02
CA SER A 332 5.71 -16.38 0.31
C SER A 332 6.62 -16.86 -0.81
N ASP A 333 7.50 -15.98 -1.33
CA ASP A 333 8.30 -16.24 -2.53
C ASP A 333 9.78 -16.52 -2.22
N PHE A 334 10.14 -16.62 -0.93
CA PHE A 334 11.52 -16.80 -0.47
C PHE A 334 12.18 -18.09 -0.93
N GLY A 335 11.41 -19.17 -1.14
CA GLY A 335 11.94 -20.45 -1.61
C GLY A 335 12.51 -20.43 -3.03
N GLU A 336 12.29 -19.36 -3.79
CA GLU A 336 12.69 -19.27 -5.20
C GLU A 336 14.15 -18.88 -5.40
N ILE A 337 14.77 -18.22 -4.41
CA ILE A 337 16.15 -17.74 -4.49
C ILE A 337 17.00 -18.32 -3.37
N SER A 338 18.28 -18.53 -3.64
CA SER A 338 19.28 -18.78 -2.60
C SER A 338 20.57 -18.06 -2.96
N PRO A 339 21.45 -17.77 -1.98
CA PRO A 339 22.74 -17.16 -2.25
C PRO A 339 23.56 -17.90 -3.32
N GLN A 340 23.57 -19.23 -3.29
CA GLN A 340 24.31 -20.06 -4.22
C GLN A 340 23.72 -20.00 -5.64
N LYS A 341 22.39 -20.06 -5.77
CA LYS A 341 21.71 -19.95 -7.07
C LYS A 341 21.87 -18.56 -7.69
N LEU A 342 21.84 -17.51 -6.87
CA LEU A 342 22.10 -16.15 -7.35
C LEU A 342 23.56 -16.00 -7.79
N ALA A 343 24.50 -16.51 -7.01
CA ALA A 343 25.93 -16.44 -7.32
C ALA A 343 26.32 -17.24 -8.59
N SER A 344 25.59 -18.29 -8.95
CA SER A 344 25.82 -19.03 -10.20
C SER A 344 25.28 -18.31 -11.44
N GLU A 345 24.26 -17.47 -11.28
CA GLU A 345 23.60 -16.76 -12.40
C GLU A 345 24.19 -15.36 -12.62
N MET A 346 24.59 -14.67 -11.56
CA MET A 346 25.03 -13.27 -11.62
C MET A 346 26.47 -13.11 -12.15
N SER A 347 26.76 -11.92 -12.68
CA SER A 347 28.13 -11.55 -13.05
C SER A 347 29.00 -11.30 -11.82
N ARG A 348 30.30 -11.58 -11.94
CA ARG A 348 31.30 -11.27 -10.91
C ARG A 348 32.18 -10.08 -11.33
N PRO A 349 32.53 -9.18 -10.39
CA PRO A 349 31.95 -9.04 -9.05
C PRO A 349 30.45 -8.66 -9.12
N GLY A 350 29.66 -9.16 -8.17
CA GLY A 350 28.21 -8.98 -8.11
C GLY A 350 27.74 -8.68 -6.70
N ALA A 351 26.65 -7.91 -6.57
CA ALA A 351 26.11 -7.48 -5.29
C ALA A 351 24.61 -7.75 -5.13
N ILE A 352 24.17 -7.97 -3.89
CA ILE A 352 22.77 -8.12 -3.51
C ILE A 352 22.38 -6.92 -2.63
N CYS A 353 21.35 -6.20 -3.06
CA CYS A 353 20.65 -5.19 -2.26
C CYS A 353 19.34 -5.79 -1.74
N ASP A 354 19.30 -6.27 -0.51
CA ASP A 354 18.14 -6.98 0.04
C ASP A 354 17.23 -6.07 0.89
N LEU A 355 16.15 -5.58 0.28
CA LEU A 355 15.15 -4.74 0.95
C LEU A 355 14.15 -5.56 1.77
N SER A 356 13.97 -6.83 1.43
CA SER A 356 13.02 -7.72 2.10
C SER A 356 13.67 -8.50 3.26
N ARG A 357 15.00 -8.45 3.40
CA ARG A 357 15.82 -9.15 4.40
C ARG A 357 15.51 -10.65 4.44
N VAL A 358 15.58 -11.26 3.26
CA VAL A 358 15.19 -12.65 2.98
C VAL A 358 16.40 -13.55 2.88
N LEU A 359 17.55 -12.95 2.62
CA LEU A 359 18.85 -13.60 2.52
C LEU A 359 19.68 -13.25 3.75
N GLU A 360 20.38 -14.25 4.27
CA GLU A 360 21.38 -14.06 5.32
C GLU A 360 22.69 -13.56 4.70
N ALA A 361 23.21 -12.45 5.21
CA ALA A 361 24.39 -11.80 4.66
C ALA A 361 25.62 -12.72 4.60
N SER A 362 25.87 -13.48 5.67
CA SER A 362 27.00 -14.42 5.78
C SER A 362 26.98 -15.46 4.65
N ASN A 363 25.80 -15.90 4.24
CA ASN A 363 25.62 -16.90 3.18
C ASN A 363 25.81 -16.28 1.79
N VAL A 364 25.45 -15.00 1.61
CA VAL A 364 25.69 -14.24 0.37
C VAL A 364 27.18 -13.97 0.17
N GLU A 365 27.86 -13.52 1.22
CA GLU A 365 29.29 -13.25 1.21
C GLU A 365 30.09 -14.53 0.96
N ARG A 366 29.73 -15.65 1.63
CA ARG A 366 30.36 -16.96 1.39
C ARG A 366 30.15 -17.48 -0.05
N ALA A 367 29.06 -17.10 -0.70
CA ALA A 367 28.81 -17.43 -2.10
C ALA A 367 29.65 -16.57 -3.09
N GLY A 368 30.38 -15.57 -2.59
CA GLY A 368 31.25 -14.68 -3.36
C GLY A 368 30.54 -13.47 -3.96
N LEU A 369 29.44 -13.03 -3.35
CA LEU A 369 28.72 -11.80 -3.70
C LEU A 369 28.80 -10.79 -2.56
N PHE A 370 28.80 -9.50 -2.88
CA PHE A 370 28.63 -8.46 -1.88
C PHE A 370 27.18 -8.43 -1.39
N TYR A 371 26.96 -8.12 -0.12
CA TYR A 371 25.63 -7.98 0.45
C TYR A 371 25.46 -6.60 1.08
N THR A 372 24.30 -5.97 0.82
CA THR A 372 23.89 -4.74 1.47
C THR A 372 22.38 -4.69 1.65
N SER A 373 21.93 -3.88 2.60
CA SER A 373 20.52 -3.69 2.93
C SER A 373 20.35 -2.42 3.78
N ILE A 374 19.12 -1.91 3.89
CA ILE A 374 18.82 -0.73 4.71
C ILE A 374 19.08 -1.08 6.18
N GLY A 375 19.88 -0.28 6.88
CA GLY A 375 20.26 -0.49 8.27
C GLY A 375 21.45 -1.43 8.47
N ARG A 376 22.18 -1.76 7.40
CA ARG A 376 23.43 -2.53 7.53
C ARG A 376 24.57 -1.54 7.73
N GLY A 377 25.23 -1.60 8.89
CA GLY A 377 26.53 -0.95 9.08
C GLY A 377 27.51 -1.33 7.98
N SER A 378 28.55 -0.53 7.78
CA SER A 378 29.66 -0.93 6.92
C SER A 378 30.18 -2.27 7.41
N SER A 379 30.14 -3.30 6.57
CA SER A 379 31.04 -4.42 6.77
C SER A 379 32.44 -3.83 6.67
N GLY A 380 33.04 -3.52 7.82
CA GLY A 380 34.42 -3.07 7.93
C GLY A 380 35.30 -3.91 7.01
N THR A 381 36.12 -3.19 6.26
CA THR A 381 37.15 -3.66 5.33
C THR A 381 37.87 -4.92 5.75
#